data_AF-A0A8B6EC80-F1
#
_entry.id   AF-A0A8B6EC80-F1
#
_cell.length_a   1.000
_cell.length_b   1.000
_cell.length_c   1.000
_cell.angle_alpha   90.00
_cell.angle_beta   90.00
_cell.angle_gamma   90.00
#
_symmetry.space_group_name_H-M   'P 1'
#
loop_
_entity.id
_entity.type
_entity.pdbx_description
1 polymer ?
#
loop_
_entity_poly.entity_id
_entity_poly.type
_entity_poly.pdbx_seq_one_letter_code
_entity_poly.pdbx_strand_id
1 'polypeptide(L)'
;MVAFTVLFVLALIVVQVCCLPCLSDKSKKIFEKTKKTLDGLEKELEKKEWKTYKDHCYYFGGDPETWFTAEKKCRQIGGYLVKIDDSSENLWLKTQFSKGAQYWIGLNDLHEGHFRWSYDQEKAKFTAWGSGQPDNYGGNEDCAGYAVSWTNQQQNKEIKDYPDPDISLSLIKVLVLGTY
;
A
#
# COMPACT_ATOMS: atom_id res chain seq x y z
N MET A 1 -5.59 -17.51 -9.59
CA MET A 1 -5.69 -18.57 -8.58
C MET A 1 -6.32 -18.11 -7.26
N VAL A 2 -6.12 -16.85 -6.84
CA VAL A 2 -6.87 -16.21 -5.71
C VAL A 2 -8.39 -16.36 -5.84
N ALA A 3 -8.92 -16.24 -7.06
CA ALA A 3 -10.35 -16.45 -7.33
C ALA A 3 -10.84 -17.85 -6.92
N PHE A 4 -10.04 -18.91 -7.09
CA PHE A 4 -10.47 -20.28 -6.79
C PHE A 4 -10.53 -20.57 -5.29
N THR A 5 -9.60 -20.05 -4.50
CA THR A 5 -9.60 -20.25 -3.04
C THR A 5 -10.67 -19.39 -2.37
N VAL A 6 -10.88 -18.16 -2.84
CA VAL A 6 -11.99 -17.30 -2.39
C VAL A 6 -13.34 -17.92 -2.75
N LEU A 7 -13.51 -18.43 -3.98
CA LEU A 7 -14.74 -19.14 -4.38
C LEU A 7 -14.98 -20.41 -3.56
N PHE A 8 -13.94 -21.16 -3.21
CA PHE A 8 -14.09 -22.41 -2.43
C PHE A 8 -14.44 -22.13 -0.96
N VAL A 9 -13.82 -21.12 -0.34
CA VAL A 9 -14.16 -20.67 1.02
C VAL A 9 -15.55 -20.03 1.05
N LEU A 10 -15.91 -19.21 0.06
CA LEU A 10 -17.27 -18.67 -0.08
C LEU A 10 -18.29 -19.79 -0.31
N ALA A 11 -17.98 -20.79 -1.13
CA ALA A 11 -18.85 -21.95 -1.34
C ALA A 11 -19.05 -22.77 -0.06
N LEU A 12 -18.00 -22.98 0.75
CA LEU A 12 -18.11 -23.65 2.06
C LEU A 12 -18.93 -22.82 3.05
N ILE A 13 -18.73 -21.50 3.11
CA ILE A 13 -19.53 -20.59 3.95
C ILE A 13 -20.99 -20.58 3.49
N VAL A 14 -21.25 -20.54 2.18
CA VAL A 14 -22.60 -20.59 1.61
C VAL A 14 -23.26 -21.93 1.93
N VAL A 15 -22.56 -23.07 1.83
CA VAL A 15 -23.07 -24.38 2.24
C VAL A 15 -23.40 -24.43 3.74
N GLN A 16 -22.54 -23.87 4.60
CA GLN A 16 -22.77 -23.77 6.05
C GLN A 16 -23.97 -22.87 6.40
N VAL A 17 -24.17 -21.78 5.65
CA VAL A 17 -25.26 -20.80 5.78
C VAL A 17 -26.57 -21.36 5.22
N CYS A 18 -26.53 -22.12 4.12
CA CYS A 18 -27.68 -22.79 3.53
C CYS A 18 -28.20 -23.96 4.38
N CYS A 19 -27.33 -24.61 5.17
CA CYS A 19 -27.70 -25.66 6.12
C CYS A 19 -28.21 -25.15 7.47
N LEU A 20 -28.35 -23.83 7.68
CA LEU A 20 -29.01 -23.25 8.85
C LEU A 20 -30.44 -22.84 8.48
N PRO A 21 -31.49 -23.62 8.82
CA PRO A 21 -32.88 -23.24 8.56
C PRO A 21 -33.34 -22.00 9.35
N CYS A 22 -32.45 -21.32 10.08
CA CYS A 22 -32.77 -20.36 11.12
C CYS A 22 -32.12 -18.97 10.93
N LEU A 23 -31.66 -18.64 9.73
CA LEU A 23 -31.22 -17.27 9.43
C LEU A 23 -32.43 -16.35 9.29
N SER A 24 -32.63 -15.48 10.27
CA SER A 24 -33.66 -14.44 10.24
C SER A 24 -33.55 -13.57 8.98
N ASP A 25 -34.67 -13.02 8.49
CA ASP A 25 -34.66 -12.13 7.32
C ASP A 25 -33.73 -10.92 7.46
N LYS A 26 -33.48 -10.48 8.71
CA LYS A 26 -32.47 -9.46 9.02
C LYS A 26 -31.07 -9.93 8.66
N SER A 27 -30.70 -11.15 9.04
CA SER A 27 -29.37 -11.73 8.73
C SER A 27 -29.16 -11.96 7.24
N LYS A 28 -30.19 -12.38 6.49
CA LYS A 28 -30.13 -12.50 5.02
C LYS A 28 -29.91 -11.15 4.34
N LYS A 29 -30.62 -10.10 4.78
CA LYS A 29 -30.41 -8.74 4.26
C LYS A 29 -29.01 -8.18 4.55
N ILE A 30 -28.46 -8.49 5.72
CA ILE A 30 -27.08 -8.12 6.07
C ILE A 30 -26.10 -8.85 5.14
N PHE A 31 -26.26 -10.17 4.96
CA PHE A 31 -25.40 -10.96 4.08
C PHE A 31 -25.42 -10.45 2.63
N GLU A 32 -26.60 -10.22 2.05
CA GLU A 32 -26.72 -9.70 0.68
C GLU A 32 -26.12 -8.30 0.53
N LYS A 33 -26.28 -7.44 1.55
CA LYS A 33 -25.64 -6.12 1.58
C LYS A 33 -24.12 -6.24 1.59
N THR A 34 -23.58 -7.10 2.46
CA THR A 34 -22.13 -7.34 2.57
C THR A 34 -21.57 -7.93 1.28
N LYS A 35 -22.26 -8.91 0.68
CA LYS A 35 -21.89 -9.51 -0.60
C LYS A 35 -21.83 -8.48 -1.72
N LYS A 36 -22.87 -7.65 -1.87
CA LYS A 36 -22.89 -6.57 -2.86
C LYS A 36 -21.77 -5.55 -2.66
N THR A 37 -21.43 -5.24 -1.41
CA THR A 37 -20.29 -4.37 -1.09
C THR A 37 -18.96 -5.03 -1.47
N LEU A 38 -18.79 -6.33 -1.18
CA LEU A 38 -17.60 -7.09 -1.56
C LEU A 38 -17.44 -7.16 -3.08
N ASP A 39 -18.49 -7.50 -3.83
CA ASP A 39 -18.46 -7.54 -5.30
C ASP A 39 -18.06 -6.19 -5.89
N GLY A 40 -18.51 -5.08 -5.28
CA GLY A 40 -18.12 -3.72 -5.67
C GLY A 40 -16.65 -3.41 -5.40
N LEU A 41 -16.14 -3.80 -4.23
CA LEU A 41 -14.73 -3.61 -3.86
C LEU A 41 -13.79 -4.46 -4.71
N GLU A 42 -14.18 -5.71 -5.03
CA GLU A 42 -13.42 -6.58 -5.91
C GLU A 42 -13.29 -5.97 -7.31
N LYS A 43 -14.38 -5.46 -7.86
CA LYS A 43 -14.36 -4.80 -9.18
C LYS A 43 -13.48 -3.55 -9.24
N GLU A 44 -13.44 -2.76 -8.16
CA GLU A 44 -12.52 -1.62 -8.05
C GLU A 44 -11.06 -2.08 -7.94
N LEU A 45 -10.80 -3.20 -7.25
CA LEU A 45 -9.47 -3.78 -7.12
C LEU A 45 -8.98 -4.38 -8.45
N GLU A 46 -9.87 -4.99 -9.24
CA GLU A 46 -9.58 -5.54 -10.57
C GLU A 46 -9.25 -4.46 -11.60
N LYS A 47 -9.77 -3.23 -11.42
CA LYS A 47 -9.46 -2.09 -12.29
C LYS A 47 -8.04 -1.55 -12.07
N LYS A 48 -7.41 -1.88 -10.94
CA LYS A 48 -6.06 -1.42 -10.59
C LYS A 48 -4.99 -2.34 -11.19
N GLU A 49 -4.00 -1.76 -11.86
CA GLU A 49 -2.87 -2.52 -12.38
C GLU A 49 -1.84 -2.86 -11.29
N TRP A 50 -2.06 -3.98 -10.59
CA TRP A 50 -1.10 -4.49 -9.62
C TRP A 50 0.13 -5.11 -10.29
N LYS A 51 1.31 -4.90 -9.71
CA LYS A 51 2.57 -5.56 -10.10
C LYS A 51 3.02 -6.48 -8.97
N THR A 52 3.69 -7.57 -9.31
CA THR A 52 4.21 -8.54 -8.33
C THR A 52 5.73 -8.52 -8.28
N TYR A 53 6.28 -8.62 -7.07
CA TYR A 53 7.71 -8.83 -6.84
C TYR A 53 7.91 -9.67 -5.59
N LYS A 54 8.56 -10.83 -5.76
CA LYS A 54 8.61 -11.89 -4.74
C LYS A 54 7.17 -12.20 -4.26
N ASP A 55 6.98 -12.28 -2.94
CA ASP A 55 5.69 -12.62 -2.31
C ASP A 55 4.82 -11.39 -1.99
N HIS A 56 4.94 -10.32 -2.77
CA HIS A 56 4.23 -9.06 -2.55
C HIS A 56 3.57 -8.51 -3.81
N CYS A 57 2.44 -7.84 -3.61
CA CYS A 57 1.72 -7.09 -4.64
C CYS A 57 1.90 -5.59 -4.40
N TYR A 58 2.09 -4.84 -5.48
CA TYR A 58 2.36 -3.40 -5.47
C TYR A 58 1.36 -2.71 -6.39
N TYR A 59 0.77 -1.62 -5.91
CA TYR A 59 -0.05 -0.74 -6.72
C TYR A 59 0.59 0.64 -6.75
N PHE A 60 0.88 1.09 -7.97
CA PHE A 60 1.50 2.38 -8.25
C PHE A 60 0.41 3.31 -8.76
N GLY A 61 -0.14 4.17 -7.89
CA GLY A 61 -1.15 5.12 -8.32
C GLY A 61 -1.98 5.68 -7.18
N GLY A 62 -2.84 6.64 -7.50
CA GLY A 62 -3.67 7.36 -6.53
C GLY A 62 -3.82 8.82 -6.95
N ASP A 63 -4.60 9.55 -6.17
CA ASP A 63 -4.71 10.99 -6.31
C ASP A 63 -3.69 11.69 -5.41
N PRO A 64 -3.40 12.98 -5.69
CA PRO A 64 -2.61 13.83 -4.81
C PRO A 64 -3.11 13.92 -3.37
N GLU A 65 -2.30 13.44 -2.43
CA GLU A 65 -2.70 13.25 -1.03
C GLU A 65 -1.51 13.42 -0.08
N THR A 66 -1.82 13.67 1.19
CA THR A 66 -0.84 13.71 2.28
C THR A 66 -0.39 12.29 2.63
N TRP A 67 0.81 12.14 3.21
CA TRP A 67 1.36 10.86 3.67
C TRP A 67 0.40 10.15 4.64
N PHE A 68 -0.16 10.87 5.62
CA PHE A 68 -1.12 10.27 6.55
C PHE A 68 -2.40 9.78 5.87
N THR A 69 -2.88 10.53 4.87
CA THR A 69 -4.06 10.14 4.11
C THR A 69 -3.78 8.91 3.25
N ALA A 70 -2.63 8.89 2.58
CA ALA A 70 -2.16 7.77 1.79
C ALA A 70 -2.00 6.49 2.64
N GLU A 71 -1.32 6.57 3.78
CA GLU A 71 -1.15 5.46 4.72
C GLU A 71 -2.52 4.92 5.18
N LYS A 72 -3.43 5.82 5.58
CA LYS A 72 -4.78 5.43 5.98
C LYS A 72 -5.52 4.68 4.87
N LYS A 73 -5.45 5.17 3.63
CA LYS A 73 -6.10 4.50 2.48
C LYS A 73 -5.47 3.15 2.17
N CYS A 74 -4.14 3.05 2.24
CA CYS A 74 -3.44 1.77 2.09
C CYS A 74 -3.96 0.73 3.09
N ARG A 75 -4.09 1.13 4.37
CA ARG A 75 -4.61 0.26 5.43
C ARG A 75 -6.06 -0.15 5.21
N GLN A 76 -6.89 0.75 4.70
CA GLN A 76 -8.30 0.46 4.41
C GLN A 76 -8.50 -0.63 3.35
N ILE A 77 -7.55 -0.80 2.44
CA ILE A 77 -7.59 -1.86 1.41
C ILE A 77 -6.73 -3.08 1.77
N GLY A 78 -6.32 -3.21 3.04
CA GLY A 78 -5.52 -4.34 3.52
C GLY A 78 -4.03 -4.27 3.16
N GLY A 79 -3.55 -3.13 2.67
CA GLY A 79 -2.14 -2.86 2.39
C GLY A 79 -1.50 -1.88 3.38
N TYR A 80 -0.36 -1.35 3.00
CA TYR A 80 0.40 -0.34 3.73
C TYR A 80 1.27 0.45 2.73
N LEU A 81 1.71 1.66 3.07
CA LEU A 81 2.72 2.34 2.24
C LEU A 81 3.99 1.48 2.21
N VAL A 82 4.61 1.36 1.04
CA VAL A 82 5.71 0.40 0.82
C VAL A 82 6.77 0.46 1.92
N LYS A 83 7.11 -0.73 2.47
CA LYS A 83 8.37 -0.98 3.16
C LYS A 83 9.36 -1.52 2.14
N ILE A 84 10.54 -0.92 2.05
CA ILE A 84 11.61 -1.40 1.16
C ILE A 84 12.63 -2.14 2.00
N ASP A 85 12.71 -3.46 1.82
CA ASP A 85 13.50 -4.34 2.68
C ASP A 85 14.97 -4.42 2.23
N ASP A 86 15.22 -4.34 0.91
CA ASP A 86 16.56 -4.53 0.36
C ASP A 86 16.82 -3.74 -0.94
N SER A 87 18.10 -3.72 -1.36
CA SER A 87 18.54 -3.03 -2.57
C SER A 87 17.95 -3.62 -3.86
N SER A 88 17.60 -4.91 -3.87
CA SER A 88 17.03 -5.56 -5.04
C SER A 88 15.57 -5.14 -5.25
N GLU A 89 14.79 -5.05 -4.17
CA GLU A 89 13.46 -4.47 -4.17
C GLU A 89 13.50 -3.01 -4.61
N ASN A 90 14.43 -2.22 -4.06
CA ASN A 90 14.63 -0.83 -4.47
C ASN A 90 14.93 -0.69 -5.98
N LEU A 91 15.81 -1.55 -6.52
CA LEU A 91 16.12 -1.55 -7.94
C LEU A 91 14.93 -1.97 -8.80
N TRP A 92 14.15 -2.97 -8.36
CA TRP A 92 12.93 -3.36 -9.06
C TRP A 92 11.91 -2.23 -9.06
N LEU A 93 11.64 -1.60 -7.92
CA LEU A 93 10.72 -0.47 -7.78
C LEU A 93 11.09 0.67 -8.74
N LYS A 94 12.38 1.00 -8.85
CA LYS A 94 12.89 2.00 -9.80
C LYS A 94 12.47 1.74 -11.25
N THR A 95 12.31 0.48 -11.66
CA THR A 95 11.86 0.13 -13.03
C THR A 95 10.35 0.25 -13.23
N GLN A 96 9.57 0.33 -12.15
CA GLN A 96 8.10 0.40 -12.20
C GLN A 96 7.58 1.84 -12.18
N PHE A 97 8.35 2.78 -11.62
CA PHE A 97 7.95 4.17 -11.48
C PHE A 97 8.07 4.98 -12.78
N SER A 98 7.11 5.90 -12.96
CA SER A 98 7.20 6.92 -14.01
C SER A 98 8.36 7.86 -13.74
N LYS A 99 9.11 8.23 -14.78
CA LYS A 99 10.18 9.22 -14.67
C LYS A 99 9.60 10.59 -14.30
N GLY A 100 10.29 11.31 -13.43
CA GLY A 100 9.86 12.61 -12.94
C GLY A 100 8.72 12.55 -11.92
N ALA A 101 8.29 11.35 -11.52
CA ALA A 101 7.27 11.17 -10.51
C ALA A 101 7.88 10.90 -9.12
N GLN A 102 7.08 11.21 -8.11
CA GLN A 102 7.41 11.01 -6.70
C GLN A 102 6.25 10.32 -5.99
N TYR A 103 6.59 9.39 -5.09
CA TYR A 103 5.61 8.53 -4.43
C TYR A 103 5.85 8.48 -2.93
N TRP A 104 4.78 8.43 -2.14
CA TRP A 104 4.89 8.17 -0.70
C TRP A 104 5.36 6.74 -0.43
N ILE A 105 6.26 6.60 0.55
CA ILE A 105 6.70 5.30 1.08
C ILE A 105 6.44 5.26 2.59
N GLY A 106 6.42 4.07 3.19
CA GLY A 106 6.07 3.91 4.60
C GLY A 106 7.11 4.42 5.59
N LEU A 107 8.23 4.96 5.10
CA LEU A 107 9.32 5.43 5.95
C LEU A 107 9.01 6.81 6.54
N ASN A 108 9.18 6.96 7.85
CA ASN A 108 8.88 8.18 8.60
C ASN A 108 9.70 8.24 9.90
N ASP A 109 9.89 9.41 10.48
CA ASP A 109 10.54 9.61 11.78
C ASP A 109 9.70 10.44 12.76
N LEU A 110 8.37 10.34 12.62
CA LEU A 110 7.33 10.88 13.52
C LEU A 110 7.59 10.63 15.01
N HIS A 111 8.36 9.59 15.33
CA HIS A 111 8.94 9.38 16.65
C HIS A 111 10.43 9.72 16.58
N GLU A 112 10.77 10.93 17.04
CA GLU A 112 12.10 11.53 16.89
C GLU A 112 13.26 10.56 17.19
N GLY A 113 14.33 10.71 16.41
CA GLY A 113 15.62 10.07 16.63
C GLY A 113 15.97 8.96 15.63
N HIS A 114 14.99 8.30 15.00
CA HIS A 114 15.25 7.34 13.92
C HIS A 114 14.06 7.14 12.97
N PHE A 115 14.36 7.03 11.68
CA PHE A 115 13.40 6.57 10.67
C PHE A 115 12.94 5.13 10.91
N ARG A 116 11.64 4.92 10.78
CA ARG A 116 10.92 3.67 10.98
C ARG A 116 9.93 3.43 9.84
N TRP A 117 9.62 2.17 9.60
CA TRP A 117 8.58 1.78 8.66
C TRP A 117 7.20 1.80 9.35
N SER A 118 6.21 2.46 8.73
CA SER A 118 4.84 2.54 9.25
C SER A 118 4.21 1.16 9.44
N TYR A 119 4.58 0.19 8.58
CA TYR A 119 4.04 -1.17 8.58
C TYR A 119 4.25 -1.91 9.90
N ASP A 120 5.50 -1.99 10.37
CA ASP A 120 5.94 -2.83 11.49
C ASP A 120 6.61 -2.03 12.62
N GLN A 121 6.77 -0.72 12.46
CA GLN A 121 7.46 0.19 13.39
C GLN A 121 8.94 -0.15 13.58
N GLU A 122 9.52 -1.03 12.76
CA GLU A 122 10.93 -1.37 12.82
C GLU A 122 11.78 -0.18 12.37
N LYS A 123 12.94 -0.01 13.02
CA LYS A 123 13.97 0.93 12.55
C LYS A 123 14.42 0.52 11.15
N ALA A 124 14.61 1.50 10.27
CA ALA A 124 15.09 1.25 8.92
C ALA A 124 16.49 0.63 8.93
N LYS A 125 16.61 -0.58 8.40
CA LYS A 125 17.89 -1.26 8.16
C LYS A 125 18.46 -0.93 6.78
N PHE A 126 17.56 -0.66 5.83
CA PHE A 126 17.88 -0.24 4.48
C PHE A 126 17.21 1.11 4.20
N THR A 127 17.99 2.04 3.65
CA THR A 127 17.49 3.30 3.09
C THR A 127 18.29 3.63 1.83
N ALA A 128 17.67 4.35 0.90
CA ALA A 128 18.28 4.80 -0.34
C ALA A 128 18.22 6.33 -0.43
N TRP A 129 18.67 7.02 0.62
CA TRP A 129 18.63 8.48 0.69
C TRP A 129 19.37 9.16 -0.46
N GLY A 130 18.77 10.24 -0.97
CA GLY A 130 19.44 11.14 -1.90
C GLY A 130 20.62 11.85 -1.26
N SER A 131 21.47 12.43 -2.09
CA SER A 131 22.58 13.26 -1.60
C SER A 131 22.03 14.40 -0.76
N GLY A 132 22.49 14.49 0.50
CA GLY A 132 22.06 15.52 1.45
C GLY A 132 20.75 15.22 2.17
N GLN A 133 20.17 14.03 2.03
CA GLN A 133 18.94 13.62 2.71
C GLN A 133 19.24 12.55 3.78
N PRO A 134 18.42 12.41 4.84
CA PRO A 134 17.36 13.34 5.27
C PRO A 134 17.95 14.68 5.75
N ASP A 135 17.28 15.82 5.47
CA ASP A 135 17.73 17.18 5.82
C ASP A 135 16.80 17.94 6.76
N ASN A 136 15.65 17.37 7.09
CA ASN A 136 14.57 17.95 7.87
C ASN A 136 14.34 19.43 7.51
N TYR A 137 14.08 19.69 6.23
CA TYR A 137 14.10 21.05 5.72
C TYR A 137 13.05 21.95 6.38
N GLY A 138 13.50 22.91 7.19
CA GLY A 138 12.64 23.79 7.96
C GLY A 138 12.03 23.13 9.21
N GLY A 139 12.60 22.02 9.68
CA GLY A 139 12.34 21.42 10.98
C GLY A 139 10.97 20.75 11.14
N ASN A 140 10.35 20.32 10.04
CA ASN A 140 9.01 19.72 10.05
C ASN A 140 8.80 18.78 8.84
N GLU A 141 9.85 18.08 8.40
CA GLU A 141 9.73 16.99 7.45
C GLU A 141 9.89 15.70 8.22
N ASP A 142 8.82 14.91 8.33
CA ASP A 142 8.88 13.67 9.12
C ASP A 142 8.52 12.41 8.29
N CYS A 143 8.24 12.61 7.00
CA CYS A 143 7.71 11.60 6.09
C CYS A 143 8.65 11.42 4.91
N ALA A 144 8.82 10.20 4.42
CA ALA A 144 9.68 9.95 3.27
C ALA A 144 8.87 9.65 2.01
N GLY A 145 9.41 10.11 0.88
CA GLY A 145 8.97 9.72 -0.44
C GLY A 145 10.12 9.19 -1.28
N TYR A 146 9.73 8.58 -2.39
CA TYR A 146 10.59 7.95 -3.37
C TYR A 146 10.51 8.74 -4.66
N ALA A 147 11.62 9.37 -5.06
CA ALA A 147 11.70 10.19 -6.26
C ALA A 147 12.52 9.48 -7.34
N VAL A 148 12.01 9.49 -8.58
CA VAL A 148 12.76 9.03 -9.76
C VAL A 148 12.98 10.22 -10.70
N SER A 149 14.23 10.62 -10.89
CA SER A 149 14.61 11.73 -11.76
C SER A 149 14.42 11.37 -13.25
N TRP A 150 14.40 12.40 -14.10
CA TRP A 150 14.42 12.25 -15.55
C TRP A 150 15.67 11.53 -16.08
N THR A 151 16.78 11.58 -15.34
CA THR A 151 18.05 10.87 -15.62
C THR A 151 18.05 9.41 -15.14
N ASN A 152 16.89 8.86 -14.74
CA ASN A 152 16.76 7.55 -14.12
C ASN A 152 17.62 7.42 -12.85
N GLN A 153 17.79 8.48 -12.07
CA GLN A 153 18.36 8.39 -10.73
C GLN A 153 17.22 8.27 -9.73
N GLN A 154 17.40 7.42 -8.74
CA GLN A 154 16.41 7.18 -7.71
C GLN A 154 16.98 7.60 -6.37
N GLN A 155 16.13 8.22 -5.56
CA GLN A 155 16.49 8.62 -4.21
C GLN A 155 15.27 8.70 -3.32
N ASN A 156 15.46 8.37 -2.04
CA ASN A 156 14.54 8.71 -0.98
C ASN A 156 14.75 10.18 -0.61
N LYS A 157 13.66 10.85 -0.29
CA LYS A 157 13.64 12.24 0.15
C LYS A 157 12.72 12.36 1.36
N GLU A 158 13.12 13.11 2.35
CA GLU A 158 12.28 13.59 3.43
C GLU A 158 11.39 14.73 2.92
N ILE A 159 10.15 14.77 3.38
CA ILE A 159 9.11 15.63 2.82
C ILE A 159 8.13 16.01 3.93
N LYS A 160 7.65 17.25 3.90
CA LYS A 160 6.52 17.73 4.72
C LYS A 160 5.23 16.99 4.35
N ASP A 161 4.42 16.67 5.35
CA ASP A 161 3.07 16.16 5.12
C ASP A 161 2.14 17.28 4.59
N TYR A 162 2.22 17.56 3.30
CA TYR A 162 1.39 18.55 2.61
C TYR A 162 0.93 17.97 1.26
N PRO A 163 -0.32 18.23 0.82
CA PRO A 163 -0.78 17.83 -0.49
C PRO A 163 -0.06 18.67 -1.56
N ASP A 164 1.09 18.17 -2.01
CA ASP A 164 1.87 18.76 -3.08
C ASP A 164 1.49 18.09 -4.41
N PRO A 165 0.98 18.85 -5.41
CA PRO A 165 0.54 18.30 -6.70
C PRO A 165 1.63 17.54 -7.47
N ASP A 166 2.91 17.77 -7.16
CA ASP A 166 4.06 17.10 -7.78
C ASP A 166 4.51 15.82 -7.01
N ILE A 167 4.08 15.64 -5.75
CA ILE A 167 4.59 14.58 -4.81
C ILE A 167 3.62 13.39 -4.66
N SER A 168 2.68 13.25 -5.57
CA SER A 168 1.33 12.93 -5.15
C SER A 168 0.79 11.61 -5.69
N LEU A 169 1.60 10.55 -5.60
CA LEU A 169 1.14 9.20 -5.90
C LEU A 169 1.42 8.27 -4.71
N SER A 170 0.42 7.48 -4.31
CA SER A 170 0.59 6.48 -3.26
C SER A 170 1.27 5.23 -3.85
N LEU A 171 2.35 4.76 -3.22
CA LEU A 171 2.84 3.40 -3.47
C LEU A 171 2.30 2.46 -2.40
N ILE A 172 1.30 1.67 -2.79
CA ILE A 172 0.66 0.72 -1.91
C ILE A 172 1.35 -0.64 -2.05
N LYS A 173 1.90 -1.17 -0.96
CA LYS A 173 2.37 -2.56 -0.86
C LYS A 173 1.34 -3.37 -0.09
N VAL A 174 0.97 -4.53 -0.63
CA VAL A 174 0.10 -5.51 0.03
C VAL A 174 0.91 -6.81 0.16
N LEU A 175 1.00 -7.33 1.40
CA LEU A 175 1.58 -8.63 1.65
C LEU A 175 0.65 -9.70 1.09
N VAL A 176 1.16 -10.57 0.20
CA VAL A 176 0.41 -11.76 -0.22
C VAL A 176 0.53 -12.77 0.92
N LEU A 177 -0.51 -12.87 1.75
CA LEU A 177 -0.57 -13.94 2.75
C LEU A 177 -0.77 -15.29 2.04
N GLY A 178 0.34 -15.99 1.81
CA GLY A 178 0.39 -17.43 1.59
C GLY A 178 0.31 -17.91 0.14
N THR A 179 1.44 -18.39 -0.39
CA THR A 179 1.49 -19.53 -1.30
C THR A 179 2.72 -20.39 -0.99
N TYR A 180 2.53 -21.42 -0.18
CA TYR A 180 3.21 -22.69 -0.31
C TYR A 180 2.13 -23.76 -0.47
#